data_AF-C7NUF2-F1
#
_entry.id   AF-C7NUF2-F1
#
_cell.length_a   1.000
_cell.length_b   1.000
_cell.length_c   1.000
_cell.angle_alpha   90.00
_cell.angle_beta   90.00
_cell.angle_gamma   90.00
#
_symmetry.space_group_name_H-M   'P 1'
#
loop_
_entity.id
_entity.type
_entity.pdbx_description
1 polymer ?
#
loop_
_entity_poly.entity_id
_entity_poly.type
_entity_poly.pdbx_seq_one_letter_code
_entity_poly.pdbx_strand_id
1 'polypeptide(L)'
;MTGPTDQPEHHSLRGAIDRPALLTIRDIVEEMEPLATARLDDYLDPSRVEVTLDDGLGEADRARIDIRWTTRGDYAFHYTDTEGVDVRWGKHPHGGEYRRVEGLEHHHPPPDASSDPDKVQDSCITQSSEALVTRAVLKLWRVAYHTEAYTPLNAGSNPP
;
A
#
# COMPACT_ATOMS: atom_id res chain seq x y z
N MET A 1 4.02 -16.03 -20.80
CA MET A 1 2.84 -16.87 -20.52
C MET A 1 2.65 -16.87 -19.02
N THR A 2 1.40 -16.65 -18.59
CA THR A 2 0.93 -16.42 -17.20
C THR A 2 1.54 -15.19 -16.53
N GLY A 3 0.81 -14.06 -16.58
CA GLY A 3 1.05 -12.93 -15.66
C GLY A 3 0.77 -13.34 -14.20
N PRO A 4 1.21 -12.55 -13.21
CA PRO A 4 0.97 -12.85 -11.82
C PRO A 4 -0.54 -13.04 -11.61
N THR A 5 -0.91 -14.23 -11.15
CA THR A 5 -2.28 -14.51 -10.73
C THR A 5 -2.55 -13.76 -9.45
N ASP A 6 -2.98 -12.51 -9.59
CA ASP A 6 -3.67 -11.74 -8.56
C ASP A 6 -4.94 -12.53 -8.21
N GLN A 7 -4.88 -13.41 -7.21
CA GLN A 7 -6.10 -13.94 -6.63
C GLN A 7 -6.78 -12.75 -5.96
N PRO A 8 -7.96 -12.31 -6.45
CA PRO A 8 -8.57 -11.10 -5.96
C PRO A 8 -8.88 -11.28 -4.49
N GLU A 9 -8.37 -10.37 -3.67
CA GLU A 9 -8.73 -10.26 -2.27
C GLU A 9 -10.26 -10.30 -2.13
N HIS A 10 -10.77 -11.28 -1.39
CA HIS A 10 -12.22 -11.47 -1.20
C HIS A 10 -12.85 -10.37 -0.32
N HIS A 11 -12.04 -9.52 0.30
CA HIS A 11 -12.44 -8.48 1.22
C HIS A 11 -12.41 -7.10 0.54
N SER A 12 -13.55 -6.43 0.53
CA SER A 12 -13.64 -5.05 0.01
C SER A 12 -13.47 -4.01 1.13
N LEU A 13 -12.83 -2.90 0.81
CA LEU A 13 -12.84 -1.70 1.66
C LEU A 13 -14.30 -1.27 1.93
N ARG A 14 -14.60 -0.85 3.16
CA ARG A 14 -15.95 -0.42 3.56
C ARG A 14 -16.09 1.09 3.48
N GLY A 15 -17.24 1.55 3.00
CA GLY A 15 -17.54 2.98 2.86
C GLY A 15 -17.28 3.50 1.45
N ALA A 16 -17.68 4.74 1.21
CA ALA A 16 -17.38 5.43 -0.04
C ALA A 16 -15.91 5.87 -0.06
N ILE A 17 -15.35 6.11 -1.25
CA ILE A 17 -14.03 6.71 -1.39
C ILE A 17 -14.02 8.11 -0.78
N ASP A 18 -12.97 8.43 -0.02
CA ASP A 18 -12.80 9.72 0.64
C ASP A 18 -11.89 10.62 -0.20
N ARG A 19 -12.49 11.40 -1.10
CA ARG A 19 -11.75 12.32 -1.99
C ARG A 19 -10.87 13.32 -1.20
N PRO A 20 -11.34 13.99 -0.14
CA PRO A 20 -10.48 14.81 0.71
C PRO A 20 -9.23 14.05 1.22
N ALA A 21 -9.39 12.82 1.72
CA ALA A 21 -8.25 12.01 2.15
C ALA A 21 -7.29 11.69 0.99
N LEU A 22 -7.81 11.33 -0.19
CA LEU A 22 -6.96 11.09 -1.38
C LEU A 22 -6.15 12.34 -1.79
N LEU A 23 -6.71 13.54 -1.65
CA LEU A 23 -5.98 14.78 -1.90
C LEU A 23 -4.85 14.98 -0.87
N THR A 24 -5.14 14.77 0.41
CA THR A 24 -4.11 14.83 1.47
C THR A 24 -2.98 13.82 1.24
N ILE A 25 -3.32 12.58 0.86
CA ILE A 25 -2.35 11.54 0.53
C ILE A 25 -1.47 11.99 -0.65
N ARG A 26 -2.08 12.47 -1.74
CA ARG A 26 -1.35 12.97 -2.91
C ARG A 26 -0.36 14.07 -2.51
N ASP A 27 -0.83 15.07 -1.76
CA ASP A 27 0.00 16.22 -1.36
C ASP A 27 1.19 15.77 -0.48
N ILE A 28 1.01 14.76 0.39
CA ILE A 28 2.10 14.18 1.20
C ILE A 28 3.10 13.41 0.33
N VAL A 29 2.62 12.66 -0.66
CA VAL A 29 3.52 11.96 -1.60
C VAL A 29 4.35 12.98 -2.36
N GLU A 30 3.75 14.05 -2.90
CA GLU A 30 4.48 15.10 -3.61
C GLU A 30 5.50 15.82 -2.72
N GLU A 31 5.20 15.99 -1.43
CA GLU A 31 6.12 16.60 -0.45
C GLU A 31 7.32 15.70 -0.13
N MET A 32 7.08 14.42 0.16
CA MET A 32 8.11 13.48 0.64
C MET A 32 8.91 12.83 -0.49
N GLU A 33 8.27 12.66 -1.64
CA GLU A 33 8.78 11.95 -2.80
C GLU A 33 8.73 12.89 -4.02
N PRO A 34 9.54 13.97 -4.05
CA PRO A 34 9.44 15.02 -5.07
C PRO A 34 9.79 14.56 -6.50
N LEU A 35 10.36 13.36 -6.64
CA LEU A 35 10.62 12.72 -7.93
C LEU A 35 9.51 11.75 -8.35
N ALA A 36 8.58 11.43 -7.46
CA ALA A 36 7.40 10.66 -7.78
C ALA A 36 6.37 11.54 -8.49
N THR A 37 5.53 10.93 -9.32
CA THR A 37 4.35 11.58 -9.88
C THR A 37 3.11 10.98 -9.23
N ALA A 38 2.43 11.75 -8.36
CA ALA A 38 1.17 11.35 -7.73
C ALA A 38 -0.03 12.01 -8.43
N ARG A 39 -1.03 11.21 -8.81
CA ARG A 39 -2.24 11.72 -9.50
C ARG A 39 -3.48 10.99 -9.04
N LEU A 40 -4.61 11.69 -9.05
CA LEU A 40 -5.91 11.02 -8.98
C LEU A 40 -6.17 10.31 -10.32
N ASP A 41 -6.79 9.13 -10.26
CA ASP A 41 -7.19 8.37 -11.45
C ASP A 41 -8.32 9.07 -12.24
N ASP A 42 -9.25 9.71 -11.52
CA ASP A 42 -10.24 10.63 -12.06
C ASP A 42 -10.29 11.92 -11.22
N TYR A 43 -10.42 13.08 -11.86
CA TYR A 43 -10.39 14.35 -11.16
C TYR A 43 -11.69 14.66 -10.39
N LEU A 44 -12.84 14.24 -10.93
CA LEU A 44 -14.17 14.52 -10.42
C LEU A 44 -14.64 13.45 -9.44
N ASP A 45 -14.46 12.18 -9.80
CA ASP A 45 -14.88 11.03 -9.01
C ASP A 45 -13.72 10.02 -8.85
N PRO A 46 -12.66 10.42 -8.12
CA PRO A 46 -11.48 9.56 -7.96
C PRO A 46 -11.84 8.29 -7.20
N SER A 47 -11.24 7.18 -7.61
CA SER A 47 -11.24 5.94 -6.84
C SER A 47 -9.92 5.71 -6.09
N ARG A 48 -8.82 6.34 -6.54
CA ARG A 48 -7.48 6.15 -5.98
C ARG A 48 -6.52 7.30 -6.31
N VAL A 49 -5.39 7.32 -5.61
CA VAL A 49 -4.16 8.00 -6.04
C VAL A 49 -3.24 6.98 -6.70
N GLU A 50 -2.77 7.26 -7.91
CA GLU A 50 -1.73 6.52 -8.59
C GLU A 50 -0.40 7.27 -8.42
N VAL A 51 0.58 6.64 -7.78
CA VAL A 51 1.92 7.17 -7.60
C VAL A 51 2.87 6.42 -8.51
N THR A 52 3.48 7.10 -9.48
CA THR A 52 4.52 6.53 -10.34
C THR A 52 5.90 6.93 -9.81
N LEU A 53 6.80 5.96 -9.71
CA LEU A 53 8.19 6.13 -9.28
C LEU A 53 9.09 5.75 -10.46
N ASP A 54 10.05 6.61 -10.80
CA ASP A 54 11.03 6.37 -11.88
C ASP A 54 12.19 5.44 -11.45
N ASP A 55 11.99 4.72 -10.35
CA ASP A 55 12.84 3.63 -9.88
C ASP A 55 12.02 2.68 -9.01
N GLY A 56 12.49 1.44 -8.84
CA GLY A 56 11.83 0.40 -8.07
C GLY A 56 12.70 -0.16 -6.95
N LEU A 57 12.25 -1.26 -6.32
CA LEU A 57 13.02 -1.94 -5.29
C LEU A 57 13.93 -3.01 -5.95
N GLY A 58 15.19 -3.07 -5.54
CA GLY A 58 16.14 -4.03 -6.10
C GLY A 58 16.47 -3.70 -7.55
N GLU A 59 16.25 -4.64 -8.46
CA GLU A 59 16.59 -4.49 -9.89
C GLU A 59 15.48 -3.79 -10.71
N ALA A 60 14.34 -3.48 -10.10
CA ALA A 60 13.23 -2.84 -10.80
C ALA A 60 13.56 -1.39 -11.20
N ASP A 61 13.36 -1.04 -12.47
CA ASP A 61 13.65 0.29 -13.03
C ASP A 61 12.45 1.26 -12.99
N ARG A 62 11.29 0.77 -12.54
CA ARG A 62 10.08 1.57 -12.28
C ARG A 62 9.20 0.87 -11.28
N ALA A 63 8.47 1.67 -10.51
CA ALA A 63 7.41 1.17 -9.66
C ALA A 63 6.17 2.06 -9.66
N ARG A 64 5.08 1.52 -9.12
CA ARG A 64 3.82 2.22 -8.89
C ARG A 64 3.24 1.85 -7.54
N ILE A 65 2.66 2.83 -6.84
CA ILE A 65 1.82 2.61 -5.66
C ILE A 65 0.41 3.11 -5.95
N ASP A 66 -0.57 2.20 -5.97
CA ASP A 66 -1.99 2.53 -6.07
C ASP A 66 -2.60 2.63 -4.66
N ILE A 67 -3.17 3.78 -4.32
CA ILE A 67 -3.62 4.10 -2.96
C ILE A 67 -5.13 4.37 -2.94
N ARG A 68 -5.85 3.61 -2.10
CA ARG A 68 -7.29 3.79 -1.85
C ARG A 68 -7.52 4.12 -0.38
N TRP A 69 -8.43 5.04 -0.12
CA TRP A 69 -8.87 5.43 1.22
C TRP A 69 -10.38 5.70 1.22
N THR A 70 -11.05 5.25 2.28
CA THR A 70 -12.51 5.37 2.41
C THR A 70 -12.90 6.27 3.57
N THR A 71 -14.16 6.72 3.57
CA THR A 71 -14.73 7.54 4.64
C THR A 71 -14.85 6.83 5.99
N ARG A 72 -14.58 5.51 6.04
CA ARG A 72 -14.48 4.74 7.28
C ARG A 72 -13.05 4.54 7.77
N GLY A 73 -12.07 5.08 7.06
CA GLY A 73 -10.65 4.87 7.34
C GLY A 73 -10.19 3.44 7.03
N ASP A 74 -10.89 2.73 6.13
CA ASP A 74 -10.34 1.55 5.47
C ASP A 74 -9.45 2.00 4.32
N TYR A 75 -8.31 1.33 4.13
CA TYR A 75 -7.32 1.71 3.12
C TYR A 75 -6.62 0.51 2.48
N ALA A 76 -6.02 0.77 1.31
CA ALA A 76 -5.08 -0.14 0.65
C ALA A 76 -3.99 0.68 -0.06
N PHE A 77 -2.73 0.34 0.18
CA PHE A 77 -1.55 0.81 -0.55
C PHE A 77 -0.97 -0.40 -1.28
N HIS A 78 -1.02 -0.41 -2.61
CA HIS A 78 -0.56 -1.53 -3.42
C HIS A 78 0.65 -1.11 -4.25
N TYR A 79 1.82 -1.59 -3.86
CA TYR A 79 3.07 -1.45 -4.61
C TYR A 79 3.18 -2.53 -5.69
N THR A 80 3.58 -2.12 -6.88
CA THR A 80 3.92 -2.99 -8.03
C THR A 80 5.17 -2.47 -8.72
N ASP A 81 6.00 -3.34 -9.27
CA ASP A 81 7.20 -2.94 -10.02
C ASP A 81 7.43 -3.71 -11.32
N THR A 82 8.49 -3.35 -12.05
CA THR A 82 8.84 -3.95 -13.34
C THR A 82 9.41 -5.35 -13.25
N GLU A 83 9.87 -5.77 -12.07
CA GLU A 83 10.25 -7.16 -11.81
C GLU A 83 9.02 -8.03 -11.46
N GLY A 84 7.83 -7.43 -11.44
CA GLY A 84 6.57 -8.10 -11.16
C GLY A 84 6.40 -8.42 -9.67
N VAL A 85 7.01 -7.61 -8.80
CA VAL A 85 6.82 -7.72 -7.35
C VAL A 85 5.61 -6.90 -6.92
N ASP A 86 4.72 -7.56 -6.18
CA ASP A 86 3.52 -7.00 -5.57
C ASP A 86 3.64 -7.00 -4.04
N VAL A 87 3.29 -5.87 -3.41
CA VAL A 87 3.18 -5.73 -1.94
C VAL A 87 1.94 -4.92 -1.60
N ARG A 88 1.24 -5.25 -0.52
CA ARG A 88 0.10 -4.45 -0.04
C ARG A 88 0.15 -4.18 1.46
N TRP A 89 -0.07 -2.93 1.85
CA TRP A 89 -0.52 -2.58 3.20
C TRP A 89 -2.02 -2.29 3.15
N GLY A 90 -2.79 -2.87 4.06
CA GLY A 90 -4.23 -2.76 4.06
C GLY A 90 -4.80 -2.58 5.47
N LYS A 91 -5.98 -2.00 5.54
CA LYS A 91 -6.82 -1.99 6.74
C LYS A 91 -8.28 -2.07 6.34
N HIS A 92 -8.93 -3.18 6.68
CA HIS A 92 -10.37 -3.35 6.54
C HIS A 92 -10.85 -4.64 7.23
N PRO A 93 -12.16 -4.79 7.48
CA PRO A 93 -12.71 -6.04 8.00
C PRO A 93 -12.46 -7.23 7.07
N HIS A 94 -11.87 -8.30 7.61
CA HIS A 94 -11.64 -9.59 6.95
C HIS A 94 -12.39 -10.75 7.63
N GLY A 95 -13.29 -10.46 8.57
CA GLY A 95 -14.16 -11.48 9.19
C GLY A 95 -13.43 -12.57 9.98
N GLY A 96 -12.16 -12.35 10.33
CA GLY A 96 -11.31 -13.36 10.98
C GLY A 96 -10.72 -14.40 10.01
N GLU A 97 -10.82 -14.21 8.69
CA GLU A 97 -10.26 -15.15 7.71
C GLU A 97 -8.73 -15.18 7.75
N TYR A 98 -8.08 -14.01 7.83
CA TYR A 98 -6.63 -13.89 8.02
C TYR A 98 -6.21 -14.38 9.41
N ARG A 99 -5.67 -15.60 9.47
CA ARG A 99 -5.43 -16.32 10.75
C ARG A 99 -4.24 -15.82 11.54
N ARG A 100 -3.32 -15.12 10.86
CA ARG A 100 -2.09 -14.54 11.44
C ARG A 100 -2.21 -13.03 11.66
N VAL A 101 -3.41 -12.48 11.57
CA VAL A 101 -3.69 -11.06 11.74
C VAL A 101 -4.59 -10.88 12.96
N GLU A 102 -4.12 -10.12 13.95
CA GLU A 102 -4.88 -9.83 15.16
C GLU A 102 -5.81 -8.62 14.99
N GLY A 103 -5.36 -7.61 14.25
CA GLY A 103 -6.03 -6.33 14.04
C GLY A 103 -6.85 -6.27 12.74
N LEU A 104 -7.11 -5.05 12.26
CA LEU A 104 -7.64 -4.83 10.92
C LEU A 104 -6.52 -4.51 9.93
N GLU A 105 -5.45 -3.92 10.44
CA GLU A 105 -4.24 -3.55 9.73
C GLU A 105 -3.43 -4.80 9.41
N HIS A 106 -3.15 -5.01 8.13
CA HIS A 106 -2.46 -6.19 7.65
C HIS A 106 -1.53 -5.85 6.50
N HIS A 107 -0.60 -6.76 6.24
CA HIS A 107 0.42 -6.66 5.23
C HIS A 107 0.43 -7.94 4.39
N HIS A 108 0.30 -7.77 3.08
CA HIS A 108 0.52 -8.83 2.10
C HIS A 108 1.98 -8.74 1.63
N PRO A 109 2.83 -9.71 2.01
CA PRO A 109 4.25 -9.66 1.69
C PRO A 109 4.51 -9.88 0.19
N PRO A 110 5.71 -9.46 -0.29
CA PRO A 110 6.19 -9.84 -1.61
C PRO A 110 6.41 -11.37 -1.71
N PRO A 111 6.51 -11.92 -2.93
CA PRO A 111 6.54 -11.19 -4.20
C PRO A 111 5.18 -10.97 -4.84
N ASP A 112 4.10 -11.55 -4.33
CA ASP A 112 2.84 -11.69 -5.06
C ASP A 112 1.64 -11.04 -4.36
N ALA A 113 1.87 -10.32 -3.26
CA ALA A 113 0.82 -9.78 -2.38
C ALA A 113 -0.33 -10.77 -2.12
N SER A 114 -0.01 -12.06 -1.95
CA SER A 114 -1.01 -13.12 -1.89
C SER A 114 -2.10 -12.86 -0.85
N SER A 115 -3.36 -13.12 -1.24
CA SER A 115 -4.52 -13.12 -0.32
C SER A 115 -4.79 -14.48 0.32
N ASP A 116 -3.84 -15.43 0.22
CA ASP A 116 -3.87 -16.66 0.99
C ASP A 116 -3.91 -16.29 2.50
N PRO A 117 -4.95 -16.70 3.25
CA PRO A 117 -5.10 -16.33 4.65
C PRO A 117 -3.94 -16.76 5.55
N ASP A 118 -3.10 -17.69 5.09
CA ASP A 118 -1.89 -18.09 5.78
C ASP A 118 -0.66 -17.21 5.49
N LYS A 119 -0.66 -16.43 4.42
CA LYS A 119 0.48 -15.61 4.01
C LYS A 119 0.37 -14.14 4.44
N VAL A 120 -0.85 -13.67 4.70
CA VAL A 120 -1.09 -12.33 5.23
C VAL A 120 -0.55 -12.21 6.66
N GLN A 121 0.08 -11.08 6.96
CA GLN A 121 0.75 -10.80 8.23
C GLN A 121 0.13 -9.58 8.90
N ASP A 122 0.31 -9.43 10.21
CA ASP A 122 0.04 -8.16 10.88
C ASP A 122 0.87 -7.03 10.26
N SER A 123 0.25 -5.87 10.10
CA SER A 123 0.97 -4.67 9.67
C SER A 123 1.79 -4.10 10.82
N CYS A 124 3.02 -3.66 10.54
CA CYS A 124 3.80 -2.89 11.49
C CYS A 124 3.31 -1.44 11.65
N ILE A 125 2.35 -1.01 10.83
CA ILE A 125 1.72 0.31 10.87
C ILE A 125 0.41 0.19 11.65
N THR A 126 0.34 0.87 12.81
CA THR A 126 -0.89 0.96 13.63
C THR A 126 -1.41 2.39 13.71
N GLN A 127 -0.95 3.25 12.80
CA GLN A 127 -1.46 4.61 12.64
C GLN A 127 -2.87 4.59 12.06
N SER A 128 -3.68 5.60 12.40
CA SER A 128 -5.09 5.66 11.99
C SER A 128 -5.44 6.81 11.04
N SER A 129 -4.62 7.86 10.95
CA SER A 129 -4.85 8.95 10.00
C SER A 129 -4.17 8.68 8.66
N GLU A 130 -4.80 9.14 7.59
CA GLU A 130 -4.30 9.06 6.21
C GLU A 130 -2.90 9.66 6.08
N ALA A 131 -2.63 10.74 6.80
CA ALA A 131 -1.34 11.41 6.77
C ALA A 131 -0.22 10.54 7.38
N LEU A 132 -0.46 9.96 8.56
CA LEU A 132 0.55 9.15 9.25
C LEU A 132 0.73 7.78 8.59
N VAL A 133 -0.35 7.16 8.11
CA VAL A 133 -0.24 5.90 7.35
C VAL A 133 0.55 6.12 6.05
N THR A 134 0.32 7.21 5.33
CA THR A 134 1.07 7.52 4.10
C THR A 134 2.55 7.72 4.39
N ARG A 135 2.89 8.54 5.39
CA ARG A 135 4.28 8.77 5.83
C ARG A 135 4.98 7.48 6.23
N ALA A 136 4.27 6.63 6.97
CA ALA A 136 4.74 5.32 7.37
C ALA A 136 5.08 4.43 6.16
N VAL A 137 4.16 4.30 5.20
CA VAL A 137 4.39 3.52 3.96
C VAL A 137 5.58 4.04 3.18
N LEU A 138 5.64 5.36 2.91
CA LEU A 138 6.74 5.98 2.16
C LEU A 138 8.09 5.78 2.86
N LYS A 139 8.12 5.90 4.19
CA LYS A 139 9.33 5.66 4.98
C LYS A 139 9.79 4.21 4.90
N LEU A 140 8.89 3.24 5.05
CA LEU A 140 9.22 1.81 4.93
C LEU A 140 9.71 1.48 3.53
N TRP A 141 9.04 2.00 2.50
CA TRP A 141 9.47 1.87 1.10
C TRP A 141 10.87 2.45 0.88
N ARG A 142 11.14 3.65 1.40
CA ARG A 142 12.46 4.28 1.25
C ARG A 142 13.57 3.52 1.95
N VAL A 143 13.30 2.93 3.12
CA VAL A 143 14.28 2.06 3.80
C VAL A 143 14.52 0.79 2.99
N ALA A 144 13.47 0.15 2.47
CA ALA A 144 13.60 -1.01 1.59
C ALA A 144 14.42 -0.69 0.33
N TYR A 145 14.16 0.47 -0.28
CA TYR A 145 14.88 0.98 -1.44
C TYR A 145 16.38 1.12 -1.15
N HIS A 146 16.74 1.82 -0.07
CA HIS A 146 18.16 2.03 0.27
C HIS A 146 18.90 0.79 0.77
N THR A 147 18.19 -0.22 1.24
CA THR A 147 18.79 -1.46 1.74
C THR A 147 18.75 -2.59 0.73
N GLU A 148 18.18 -2.34 -0.45
CA GLU A 148 18.01 -3.32 -1.54
C GLU A 148 17.34 -4.62 -1.01
N ALA A 149 16.37 -4.46 -0.11
CA ALA A 149 15.75 -5.58 0.60
C ALA A 149 14.27 -5.33 0.87
N TYR A 150 13.47 -6.39 0.79
CA TYR A 150 12.03 -6.32 1.07
C TYR A 150 11.66 -6.42 2.55
N THR A 151 12.53 -7.00 3.39
CA THR A 151 12.26 -7.17 4.82
C THR A 151 11.83 -5.88 5.55
N PRO A 152 12.41 -4.70 5.28
CA PRO A 152 11.99 -3.46 5.93
C PRO A 152 10.54 -3.03 5.67
N LEU A 153 9.88 -3.54 4.62
CA LEU A 153 8.51 -3.15 4.25
C LEU A 153 7.48 -3.44 5.35
N ASN A 154 7.78 -4.33 6.29
CA ASN A 154 6.90 -4.61 7.44
C ASN A 154 7.66 -4.83 8.76
N ALA A 155 8.89 -4.30 8.87
CA ALA A 155 9.75 -4.49 10.06
C ALA A 155 9.83 -3.25 10.98
N GLY A 156 8.96 -2.26 10.76
CA GLY A 156 8.88 -1.06 11.59
C GLY A 156 8.28 -1.33 12.98
N SER A 157 8.27 -0.30 13.82
CA SER A 157 7.51 -0.29 15.08
C SER A 157 6.63 0.95 15.10
N ASN A 158 5.42 0.84 14.54
CA ASN A 158 4.47 1.93 14.34
C ASN A 158 5.14 3.22 13.80
N PRO A 159 5.74 3.17 12.59
CA PRO A 159 6.39 4.33 12.00
C PRO A 159 5.42 5.52 11.83
N PRO A 160 5.92 6.76 11.85
CA PRO A 160 5.10 7.97 11.71
C PRO A 160 4.79 8.33 10.27
#